data_AF-A0A080ZZG1-F1
#
_entry.id   AF-A0A080ZZG1-F1
#
_cell.length_a   1.000
_cell.length_b   1.000
_cell.length_c   1.000
_cell.angle_alpha   90.00
_cell.angle_beta   90.00
_cell.angle_gamma   90.00
#
_symmetry.space_group_name_H-M   'P 1'
#
loop_
_entity.id
_entity.type
_entity.pdbx_description
1 polymer ?
#
loop_
_entity_poly.entity_id
_entity_poly.type
_entity_poly.pdbx_seq_one_letter_code
_entity_poly.pdbx_strand_id
1 'polypeptide(L)'
;MRREYKKDRAAVQSRDEASSDLAVIVMDFVLQNMTIPSVTCTPSQWYFCSLLAVNVYGIFFKNTGTQTNYVYDEFTSGKGSDQINSMLQHFIRTVVIPYGKKHLVVYADNCTGQNKNNHVIEFFVALVHMGFLERVDYKFFVKGHTKNSCDRGFGHVRKHVSRQDCWTMDHIIFAVNNSATSNTTVHISRGSIFF
;
A
#
# COMPACT_ATOMS: atom_id res chain seq x y z
N MET A 1 8.29 10.49 -16.83
CA MET A 1 7.60 10.24 -15.53
C MET A 1 7.44 11.46 -14.61
N ARG A 2 8.31 12.48 -14.66
CA ARG A 2 8.22 13.60 -13.70
C ARG A 2 7.07 14.58 -13.91
N ARG A 3 6.51 14.78 -15.11
CA ARG A 3 5.61 15.93 -15.34
C ARG A 3 4.17 15.68 -14.91
N GLU A 4 3.57 14.55 -15.29
CA GLU A 4 2.16 14.25 -14.96
C GLU A 4 1.98 13.95 -13.49
N TYR A 5 2.80 13.07 -12.90
CA TYR A 5 2.75 12.83 -11.46
C TYR A 5 2.98 14.12 -10.66
N LYS A 6 3.92 14.99 -11.06
CA LYS A 6 4.09 16.29 -10.41
C LYS A 6 2.92 17.24 -10.66
N LYS A 7 2.26 17.17 -11.82
CA LYS A 7 1.11 17.99 -12.16
C LYS A 7 -0.11 17.59 -11.33
N ASP A 8 -0.41 16.30 -11.26
CA ASP A 8 -1.52 15.77 -10.45
C ASP A 8 -1.24 16.02 -8.97
N ARG A 9 0.01 15.81 -8.54
CA ARG A 9 0.46 16.16 -7.20
C ARG A 9 0.30 17.65 -6.90
N ALA A 10 0.67 18.53 -7.83
CA ALA A 10 0.52 19.97 -7.67
C ALA A 10 -0.96 20.37 -7.68
N ALA A 11 -1.80 19.71 -8.46
CA ALA A 11 -3.24 19.97 -8.53
C ALA A 11 -3.95 19.66 -7.21
N VAL A 12 -3.47 18.67 -6.45
CA VAL A 12 -3.94 18.40 -5.08
C VAL A 12 -3.46 19.48 -4.09
N GLN A 13 -2.31 20.12 -4.32
CA GLN A 13 -1.72 21.13 -3.42
C GLN A 13 -2.13 22.57 -3.75
N SER A 14 -2.57 22.86 -4.99
CA SER A 14 -2.87 24.20 -5.49
C SER A 14 -4.35 24.55 -5.51
N ARG A 15 -5.23 23.57 -5.33
CA ARG A 15 -6.67 23.77 -5.17
C ARG A 15 -6.96 23.56 -3.69
N ASP A 16 -7.64 24.50 -3.04
CA ASP A 16 -8.06 24.36 -1.65
C ASP A 16 -8.63 22.95 -1.41
N GLU A 17 -8.15 22.27 -0.36
CA GLU A 17 -8.39 20.84 -0.07
C GLU A 17 -9.88 20.43 -0.10
N ALA A 18 -10.76 21.42 0.08
CA ALA A 18 -12.21 21.29 0.07
C ALA A 18 -12.87 21.26 -1.32
N SER A 19 -12.25 21.79 -2.40
CA SER A 19 -12.96 22.05 -3.67
C SER A 19 -12.59 21.11 -4.83
N SER A 20 -11.52 20.33 -4.73
CA SER A 20 -11.12 19.40 -5.80
C SER A 20 -11.69 18.00 -5.55
N ASP A 21 -12.54 17.48 -6.44
CA ASP A 21 -13.09 16.10 -6.42
C ASP A 21 -12.05 14.99 -6.66
N LEU A 22 -10.77 15.37 -6.74
CA LEU A 22 -9.64 14.51 -7.06
C LEU A 22 -9.03 13.87 -5.81
N ALA A 23 -9.04 12.54 -5.75
CA ALA A 23 -8.21 11.72 -4.87
C ALA A 23 -7.02 11.18 -5.65
N VAL A 24 -5.81 11.29 -5.10
CA VAL A 24 -4.60 10.70 -5.71
C VAL A 24 -4.00 9.68 -4.74
N ILE A 25 -3.90 8.44 -5.17
CA ILE A 25 -3.25 7.36 -4.41
C ILE A 25 -2.05 6.82 -5.17
N VAL A 26 -1.06 6.37 -4.42
CA VAL A 26 0.08 5.58 -4.91
C VAL A 26 0.03 4.24 -4.19
N MET A 27 0.11 3.15 -4.93
CA MET A 27 0.03 1.80 -4.37
C MET A 27 1.25 0.98 -4.73
N ASP A 28 1.76 0.22 -3.76
CA ASP A 28 2.93 -0.62 -3.96
C ASP A 28 3.09 -1.70 -2.87
N PHE A 29 3.82 -2.75 -3.20
CA PHE A 29 4.30 -3.73 -2.23
C PHE A 29 5.68 -3.35 -1.72
N VAL A 30 5.99 -3.72 -0.48
CA VAL A 30 7.38 -3.68 -0.03
C VAL A 30 8.21 -4.63 -0.89
N LEU A 31 9.26 -4.08 -1.53
CA LEU A 31 10.17 -4.80 -2.44
C LEU A 31 10.82 -6.05 -1.81
N GLN A 32 11.05 -6.04 -0.50
CA GLN A 32 11.57 -7.19 0.25
C GLN A 32 10.59 -7.53 1.36
N ASN A 33 10.08 -8.77 1.34
CA ASN A 33 9.24 -9.25 2.43
C ASN A 33 9.96 -9.13 3.76
N MET A 34 9.23 -8.70 4.78
CA MET A 34 9.71 -8.80 6.15
C MET A 34 9.65 -10.26 6.57
N THR A 35 10.48 -10.63 7.54
CA THR A 35 10.48 -11.98 8.08
C THR A 35 10.30 -11.93 9.57
N ILE A 36 9.63 -12.95 10.12
CA ILE A 36 9.57 -13.19 11.55
C ILE A 36 10.23 -14.55 11.81
N PRO A 37 11.10 -14.64 12.84
CA PRO A 37 11.63 -13.55 13.64
C PRO A 37 12.54 -12.58 12.86
N SER A 38 12.54 -11.30 13.25
CA SER A 38 13.48 -10.25 12.80
C SER A 38 14.11 -9.62 14.03
N VAL A 39 15.38 -9.94 14.28
CA VAL A 39 16.11 -9.48 15.48
C VAL A 39 17.36 -8.72 15.08
N THR A 40 17.77 -7.78 15.94
CA THR A 40 18.91 -6.89 15.74
C THR A 40 20.24 -7.64 15.61
N CYS A 41 20.39 -8.74 16.36
CA CYS A 41 21.54 -9.65 16.31
C CYS A 41 21.13 -10.98 15.68
N THR A 42 21.02 -11.03 14.35
CA THR A 42 20.57 -12.23 13.63
C THR A 42 21.56 -13.39 13.81
N PRO A 43 21.15 -14.52 14.41
CA PRO A 43 22.00 -15.70 14.55
C PRO A 43 22.38 -16.26 13.17
N SER A 44 23.65 -16.65 13.00
CA SER A 44 24.14 -17.19 11.71
C SER A 44 23.41 -18.47 11.26
N GLN A 45 22.84 -19.23 12.19
CA GLN A 45 22.06 -20.43 11.88
C GLN A 45 20.77 -20.12 11.10
N TRP A 46 20.21 -18.90 11.25
CA TRP A 46 18.95 -18.53 10.61
C TRP A 46 19.07 -18.36 9.10
N TYR A 47 20.29 -18.18 8.56
CA TYR A 47 20.52 -18.20 7.11
C TYR A 47 20.17 -19.56 6.47
N PHE A 48 20.09 -20.62 7.26
CA PHE A 48 19.68 -21.96 6.81
C PHE A 48 18.20 -22.26 7.09
N CYS A 49 17.48 -21.33 7.72
CA CYS A 49 16.06 -21.50 8.05
C CYS A 49 15.17 -20.75 7.04
N SER A 50 14.00 -21.29 6.76
CA SER A 50 12.92 -20.54 6.11
C SER A 50 12.12 -19.81 7.19
N LEU A 51 12.36 -18.51 7.32
CA LEU A 51 11.63 -17.67 8.27
C LEU A 51 10.23 -17.33 7.72
N LEU A 52 9.30 -17.03 8.61
CA LEU A 52 7.92 -16.70 8.25
C LEU A 52 7.89 -15.41 7.44
N ALA A 53 7.38 -15.46 6.21
CA ALA A 53 7.26 -14.26 5.39
C ALA A 53 6.06 -13.40 5.81
N VAL A 54 6.31 -12.11 5.96
CA VAL A 54 5.30 -11.08 6.21
C VAL A 54 5.20 -10.17 4.99
N ASN A 55 4.00 -10.11 4.44
CA ASN A 55 3.64 -9.28 3.32
C ASN A 55 3.15 -7.93 3.84
N VAL A 56 3.67 -6.86 3.22
CA VAL A 56 3.25 -5.48 3.52
C VAL A 56 2.89 -4.78 2.21
N TYR A 57 1.65 -4.33 2.12
CA TYR A 57 1.13 -3.57 0.99
C TYR A 57 0.78 -2.16 1.43
N GLY A 58 1.33 -1.15 0.76
CA GLY A 58 1.18 0.25 1.12
C GLY A 58 0.32 1.00 0.12
N ILE A 59 -0.69 1.70 0.61
CA ILE A 59 -1.44 2.72 -0.15
C ILE A 59 -1.12 4.08 0.46
N PHE A 60 -0.41 4.91 -0.30
CA PHE A 60 -0.13 6.30 0.08
C PHE A 60 -1.20 7.22 -0.48
N PHE A 61 -1.93 7.87 0.43
CA PHE A 61 -2.95 8.86 0.09
C PHE A 61 -2.34 10.25 0.03
N LYS A 62 -2.31 10.85 -1.16
CA LYS A 62 -1.60 12.11 -1.34
C LYS A 62 -2.31 13.30 -0.70
N ASN A 63 -3.64 13.26 -0.64
CA ASN A 63 -4.47 14.36 -0.14
C ASN A 63 -4.20 14.63 1.35
N THR A 64 -4.12 13.58 2.17
CA THR A 64 -3.78 13.72 3.61
C THR A 64 -2.29 13.55 3.89
N GLY A 65 -1.52 13.00 2.93
CA GLY A 65 -0.12 12.63 3.14
C GLY A 65 0.08 11.42 4.03
N THR A 66 -0.94 10.57 4.18
CA THR A 66 -0.94 9.37 5.03
C THR A 66 -0.66 8.11 4.21
N GLN A 67 0.08 7.16 4.77
CA GLN A 67 0.29 5.83 4.19
C GLN A 67 -0.45 4.77 5.02
N THR A 68 -1.39 4.07 4.40
CA THR A 68 -2.03 2.89 4.99
C THR A 68 -1.26 1.64 4.59
N ASN A 69 -0.73 0.91 5.57
CA ASN A 69 0.02 -0.33 5.38
C ASN A 69 -0.84 -1.53 5.81
N TYR A 70 -1.17 -2.39 4.85
CA TYR A 70 -1.81 -3.67 5.08
C TYR A 70 -0.74 -4.71 5.37
N VAL A 71 -0.85 -5.37 6.53
CA VAL A 71 0.15 -6.32 7.02
C VAL A 71 -0.52 -7.67 7.25
N TYR A 72 0.07 -8.73 6.70
CA TYR A 72 -0.38 -10.11 6.85
C TYR A 72 0.77 -11.09 6.62
N ASP A 73 0.68 -12.28 7.19
CA ASP A 73 1.65 -13.35 6.98
C ASP A 73 1.31 -14.22 5.76
N GLU A 74 2.27 -15.04 5.32
CA GLU A 74 2.10 -15.96 4.19
C GLU A 74 1.05 -17.08 4.43
N PHE A 75 0.69 -17.37 5.69
CA PHE A 75 -0.38 -18.31 6.01
C PHE A 75 -1.78 -17.69 5.85
N THR A 76 -1.85 -16.36 5.86
CA THR A 76 -3.09 -15.62 5.67
C THR A 76 -3.43 -15.52 4.20
N SER A 77 -2.50 -15.08 3.36
CA SER A 77 -2.71 -15.03 1.92
C SER A 77 -1.42 -14.77 1.12
N GLY A 78 -1.53 -14.93 -0.20
CA GLY A 78 -0.48 -14.58 -1.16
C GLY A 78 -0.51 -13.11 -1.59
N LYS A 79 0.17 -12.78 -2.69
CA LYS A 79 0.23 -11.43 -3.27
C LYS A 79 -0.47 -11.33 -4.63
N GLY A 80 -1.62 -11.99 -4.77
CA GLY A 80 -2.39 -12.03 -6.01
C GLY A 80 -3.29 -10.79 -6.22
N SER A 81 -4.00 -10.78 -7.33
CA SER A 81 -4.94 -9.71 -7.68
C SER A 81 -6.11 -9.59 -6.71
N ASP A 82 -6.59 -10.72 -6.19
CA ASP A 82 -7.74 -10.74 -5.29
C ASP A 82 -7.41 -10.01 -3.99
N GLN A 83 -6.21 -10.26 -3.45
CA GLN A 83 -5.72 -9.56 -2.26
C GLN A 83 -5.58 -8.06 -2.53
N ILE A 84 -5.05 -7.67 -3.70
CA ILE A 84 -4.95 -6.27 -4.10
C ILE A 84 -6.33 -5.63 -4.18
N ASN A 85 -7.30 -6.30 -4.80
CA ASN A 85 -8.67 -5.81 -4.93
C ASN A 85 -9.36 -5.68 -3.56
N SER A 86 -9.24 -6.66 -2.66
CA SER A 86 -9.80 -6.58 -1.31
C SER A 86 -9.20 -5.41 -0.52
N MET A 87 -7.87 -5.24 -0.58
CA MET A 87 -7.19 -4.11 0.09
C MET A 87 -7.59 -2.75 -0.52
N LEU A 88 -7.71 -2.66 -1.85
CA LEU A 88 -8.19 -1.45 -2.53
C LEU A 88 -9.65 -1.15 -2.19
N GLN A 89 -10.51 -2.16 -2.18
CA GLN A 89 -11.92 -2.03 -1.83
C GLN A 89 -12.07 -1.52 -0.40
N HIS A 90 -11.35 -2.13 0.55
CA HIS A 90 -11.32 -1.67 1.92
C HIS A 90 -10.87 -0.21 2.01
N PHE A 91 -9.76 0.15 1.34
CA PHE A 91 -9.24 1.52 1.34
C PHE A 91 -10.23 2.54 0.75
N ILE A 92 -10.83 2.22 -0.39
CA ILE A 92 -11.77 3.13 -1.07
C ILE A 92 -13.01 3.35 -0.21
N ARG A 93 -13.56 2.30 0.41
CA ARG A 93 -14.76 2.40 1.25
C ARG A 93 -14.51 3.11 2.57
N THR A 94 -13.32 2.95 3.16
CA THR A 94 -13.01 3.50 4.50
C THR A 94 -12.33 4.87 4.45
N VAL A 95 -11.62 5.19 3.36
CA VAL A 95 -10.86 6.43 3.23
C VAL A 95 -11.41 7.31 2.10
N VAL A 96 -11.45 6.80 0.86
CA VAL A 96 -11.74 7.65 -0.32
C VAL A 96 -13.19 8.16 -0.34
N ILE A 97 -14.17 7.26 -0.14
CA ILE A 97 -15.60 7.60 -0.16
C ILE A 97 -15.95 8.54 1.01
N PRO A 98 -15.55 8.27 2.27
CA PRO A 98 -15.80 9.20 3.37
C PRO A 98 -15.11 10.55 3.20
N TYR A 99 -13.99 10.60 2.47
CA TYR A 99 -13.31 11.85 2.12
C TYR A 99 -14.03 12.64 1.00
N GLY A 100 -15.11 12.10 0.44
CA GLY A 100 -16.00 12.80 -0.49
C GLY A 100 -15.46 13.00 -1.90
N LYS A 101 -14.47 12.20 -2.33
CA LYS A 101 -13.84 12.35 -3.65
C LYS A 101 -14.40 11.32 -4.63
N LYS A 102 -14.79 11.79 -5.81
CA LYS A 102 -15.40 10.96 -6.85
C LYS A 102 -14.49 10.64 -8.02
N HIS A 103 -13.40 11.40 -8.20
CA HIS A 103 -12.39 11.14 -9.21
C HIS A 103 -11.13 10.60 -8.55
N LEU A 104 -10.80 9.33 -8.81
CA LEU A 104 -9.62 8.67 -8.27
C LEU A 104 -8.52 8.56 -9.33
N VAL A 105 -7.32 9.02 -9.01
CA VAL A 105 -6.11 8.76 -9.80
C VAL A 105 -5.25 7.77 -9.02
N VAL A 106 -5.00 6.62 -9.63
CA VAL A 106 -4.21 5.54 -9.03
C VAL A 106 -2.87 5.45 -9.74
N TYR A 107 -1.79 5.58 -8.99
CA TYR A 107 -0.43 5.35 -9.48
C TYR A 107 0.11 4.02 -8.96
N ALA A 108 0.58 3.17 -9.85
CA ALA A 108 1.17 1.87 -9.50
C ALA A 108 2.47 1.61 -10.24
N ASP A 109 3.31 0.73 -9.67
CA ASP A 109 4.51 0.27 -10.38
C ASP A 109 4.13 -0.65 -11.56
N ASN A 110 4.93 -0.62 -12.63
CA ASN A 110 4.71 -1.37 -13.86
C ASN A 110 5.19 -2.83 -13.71
N CYS A 111 4.64 -3.51 -12.70
CA CYS A 111 4.81 -4.93 -12.47
C CYS A 111 3.64 -5.69 -13.10
N THR A 112 3.94 -6.47 -14.13
CA THR A 112 2.94 -7.19 -14.93
C THR A 112 2.17 -8.23 -14.13
N GLY A 113 2.82 -8.90 -13.17
CA GLY A 113 2.19 -9.98 -12.39
C GLY A 113 1.27 -9.52 -11.28
N GLN A 114 1.38 -8.26 -10.83
CA GLN A 114 0.65 -7.77 -9.64
C GLN A 114 -0.27 -6.60 -9.98
N ASN A 115 0.30 -5.51 -10.47
CA ASN A 115 -0.45 -4.26 -10.65
C ASN A 115 -1.11 -4.20 -12.04
N LYS A 116 -0.44 -4.70 -13.08
CA LYS A 116 -0.99 -4.71 -14.44
C LYS A 116 -1.81 -5.98 -14.71
N ASN A 117 -2.79 -6.24 -13.86
CA ASN A 117 -3.70 -7.38 -13.93
C ASN A 117 -5.10 -6.92 -14.39
N ASN A 118 -5.72 -7.68 -15.28
CA ASN A 118 -7.07 -7.41 -15.78
C ASN A 118 -8.11 -7.34 -14.65
N HIS A 119 -7.99 -8.18 -13.62
CA HIS A 119 -8.92 -8.19 -12.49
C HIS A 119 -8.91 -6.87 -11.70
N VAL A 120 -7.77 -6.18 -11.62
CA VAL A 120 -7.66 -4.87 -10.96
C VAL A 120 -8.31 -3.79 -11.82
N ILE A 121 -8.17 -3.89 -13.15
CA ILE A 121 -8.82 -2.97 -14.09
C ILE A 121 -10.34 -3.17 -14.06
N GLU A 122 -10.81 -4.42 -14.15
CA GLU A 122 -12.23 -4.79 -14.04
C GLU A 122 -12.84 -4.31 -12.73
N PHE A 123 -12.10 -4.42 -11.63
CA PHE A 123 -12.52 -3.90 -10.33
C PHE A 123 -12.77 -2.37 -10.36
N PHE A 124 -11.85 -1.59 -10.94
CA PHE A 124 -12.06 -0.15 -11.07
C PHE A 124 -13.24 0.20 -12.00
N VAL A 125 -13.40 -0.54 -13.10
CA VAL A 125 -14.55 -0.40 -14.00
C VAL A 125 -15.86 -0.66 -13.24
N ALA A 126 -15.92 -1.73 -12.44
CA ALA A 126 -17.08 -2.05 -11.62
C ALA A 126 -17.40 -0.95 -10.60
N LEU A 127 -16.40 -0.35 -9.95
CA LEU A 127 -16.61 0.76 -9.03
C LEU A 127 -17.25 1.99 -9.70
N VAL A 128 -16.86 2.27 -10.95
CA VAL A 128 -17.45 3.36 -11.74
C VAL A 128 -18.88 3.02 -12.15
N HIS A 129 -19.12 1.81 -12.64
CA HIS A 129 -20.46 1.37 -13.03
C HIS A 129 -21.45 1.31 -11.87
N MET A 130 -20.98 0.95 -10.67
CA MET A 130 -21.80 0.94 -9.45
C MET A 130 -22.03 2.36 -8.87
N GLY A 131 -21.43 3.40 -9.46
CA GLY A 131 -21.60 4.79 -9.02
C GLY A 131 -20.84 5.15 -7.74
N PHE A 132 -19.92 4.30 -7.26
CA PHE A 132 -19.06 4.64 -6.13
C PHE A 132 -18.04 5.73 -6.47
N LEU A 133 -17.57 5.74 -7.73
CA LEU A 133 -16.66 6.74 -8.28
C LEU A 133 -17.19 7.19 -9.64
N GLU A 134 -16.99 8.44 -10.02
CA GLU A 134 -17.38 8.95 -11.34
C GLU A 134 -16.29 8.68 -12.39
N ARG A 135 -15.03 8.66 -11.96
CA ARG A 135 -13.89 8.44 -12.84
C ARG A 135 -12.71 7.82 -12.10
N VAL A 136 -12.05 6.86 -12.74
CA VAL A 136 -10.76 6.32 -12.28
C VAL A 136 -9.73 6.47 -13.39
N ASP A 137 -8.64 7.17 -13.12
CA ASP A 137 -7.46 7.19 -13.99
C ASP A 137 -6.39 6.27 -13.41
N TYR A 138 -6.17 5.11 -14.05
CA TYR A 138 -5.16 4.15 -13.61
C TYR A 138 -3.85 4.34 -14.40
N LYS A 139 -2.79 4.76 -13.71
CA LYS A 139 -1.51 5.18 -14.29
C LYS A 139 -0.36 4.31 -13.77
N PHE A 140 0.55 3.95 -14.68
CA PHE A 140 1.72 3.12 -14.35
C PHE A 140 3.03 3.90 -14.44
N PHE A 141 3.95 3.62 -13.52
CA PHE A 141 5.30 4.15 -13.58
C PHE A 141 6.14 3.45 -14.67
N VAL A 142 6.80 4.22 -15.53
CA VAL A 142 7.86 3.75 -16.45
C VAL A 142 8.95 2.97 -15.70
N LYS A 143 9.34 1.81 -16.25
CA LYS A 143 10.33 0.91 -15.64
C LYS A 143 11.71 1.58 -15.52
N GLY A 144 12.43 1.32 -14.43
CA GLY A 144 13.89 1.50 -14.34
C GLY A 144 14.44 2.62 -13.44
N HIS A 145 13.67 3.64 -13.04
CA HIS A 145 14.23 4.78 -12.29
C HIS A 145 13.26 5.48 -11.32
N THR A 146 12.32 4.74 -10.73
CA THR A 146 11.21 5.36 -10.00
C THR A 146 11.30 5.09 -8.52
N LYS A 147 11.56 6.15 -7.75
CA LYS A 147 11.20 6.17 -6.33
C LYS A 147 9.73 6.58 -6.23
N ASN A 148 8.87 5.68 -5.76
CA ASN A 148 7.46 5.99 -5.54
C ASN A 148 7.28 6.67 -4.16
N SER A 149 6.05 7.10 -3.83
CA SER A 149 5.79 7.74 -2.54
C SER A 149 5.81 6.76 -1.37
N CYS A 150 5.44 5.50 -1.62
CA CYS A 150 5.42 4.43 -0.62
C CYS A 150 6.83 4.01 -0.18
N ASP A 151 7.84 4.11 -1.06
CA ASP A 151 9.25 3.74 -0.79
C ASP A 151 9.80 4.48 0.42
N ARG A 152 9.39 5.74 0.60
CA ARG A 152 9.78 6.52 1.77
C ARG A 152 9.19 5.91 3.04
N GLY A 153 7.88 5.64 3.05
CA GLY A 153 7.21 5.03 4.19
C GLY A 153 7.76 3.65 4.50
N PHE A 154 8.00 2.83 3.49
CA PHE A 154 8.64 1.52 3.62
C PHE A 154 10.06 1.60 4.15
N GLY A 155 10.83 2.61 3.74
CA GLY A 155 12.15 2.90 4.29
C GLY A 155 12.09 3.22 5.79
N HIS A 156 11.10 4.00 6.23
CA HIS A 156 10.87 4.27 7.66
C HIS A 156 10.50 3.00 8.42
N VAL A 157 9.57 2.19 7.88
CA VAL A 157 9.17 0.91 8.49
C VAL A 157 10.37 -0.01 8.65
N ARG A 158 11.14 -0.25 7.57
CA ARG A 158 12.31 -1.13 7.60
C ARG A 158 13.34 -0.67 8.61
N LYS A 159 13.65 0.63 8.65
CA LYS A 159 14.61 1.20 9.59
C LYS A 159 14.15 1.07 11.05
N HIS A 160 12.84 1.13 11.29
CA HIS A 160 12.27 0.99 12.61
C HIS A 160 12.28 -0.48 13.06
N VAL A 161 11.83 -1.40 12.19
CA VAL A 161 11.84 -2.85 12.42
C VAL A 161 13.27 -3.36 12.65
N SER A 162 14.26 -2.91 11.87
CA SER A 162 15.66 -3.37 12.01
C SER A 162 16.34 -2.95 13.31
N ARG A 163 15.68 -2.13 14.14
CA ARG A 163 16.19 -1.64 15.43
C ARG A 163 15.51 -2.30 16.62
N GLN A 164 14.60 -3.24 16.37
CA GLN A 164 13.79 -3.90 17.38
C GLN A 164 13.83 -5.40 17.17
N ASP A 165 13.57 -6.14 18.24
CA ASP A 165 13.46 -7.58 18.19
C ASP A 165 11.99 -7.97 18.00
N CYS A 166 11.63 -8.26 16.76
CA CYS A 166 10.29 -8.66 16.35
C CYS A 166 10.20 -10.19 16.28
N TRP A 167 9.61 -10.80 17.30
CA TRP A 167 9.44 -12.26 17.41
C TRP A 167 8.07 -12.74 16.93
N THR A 168 7.08 -11.86 16.88
CA THR A 168 5.69 -12.20 16.57
C THR A 168 5.10 -11.19 15.58
N MET A 169 3.94 -11.55 15.01
CA MET A 169 3.18 -10.64 14.13
C MET A 169 2.81 -9.35 14.85
N ASP A 170 2.42 -9.42 16.12
CA ASP A 170 2.08 -8.24 16.92
C ASP A 170 3.25 -7.26 17.04
N HIS A 171 4.48 -7.75 17.17
CA HIS A 171 5.66 -6.89 17.19
C HIS A 171 5.87 -6.18 15.85
N ILE A 172 5.65 -6.87 14.73
CA ILE A 172 5.75 -6.26 13.40
C ILE A 172 4.64 -5.22 13.21
N ILE A 173 3.38 -5.55 13.56
CA ILE A 173 2.25 -4.62 13.44
C ILE A 173 2.52 -3.35 14.26
N PHE A 174 3.00 -3.52 15.50
CA PHE A 174 3.39 -2.41 16.36
C PHE A 174 4.52 -1.58 15.72
N ALA A 175 5.56 -2.22 15.22
CA ALA A 175 6.68 -1.52 14.60
C ALA A 175 6.29 -0.79 13.30
N VAL A 176 5.42 -1.38 12.47
CA VAL A 176 4.88 -0.75 11.26
C VAL A 176 4.06 0.48 11.64
N ASN A 177 3.22 0.38 12.66
CA ASN A 177 2.36 1.48 13.10
C ASN A 177 3.16 2.66 13.68
N ASN A 178 4.21 2.37 14.46
CA ASN A 178 5.05 3.39 15.10
C ASN A 178 6.20 3.90 14.23
N SER A 179 6.33 3.41 13.00
CA SER A 179 7.43 3.78 12.10
C SER A 179 7.41 5.24 11.65
N ALA A 180 6.22 5.85 11.54
CA ALA A 180 6.02 7.27 11.23
C ALA A 180 4.62 7.73 11.66
N THR A 181 4.48 9.00 12.05
CA THR A 181 3.17 9.60 12.39
C THR A 181 2.18 9.66 11.23
N SER A 182 2.69 9.58 10.00
CA SER A 182 1.90 9.53 8.77
C SER A 182 1.52 8.10 8.35
N ASN A 183 1.92 7.08 9.12
CA ASN A 183 1.59 5.69 8.81
C ASN A 183 0.38 5.22 9.63
N THR A 184 -0.47 4.44 8.99
CA THR A 184 -1.58 3.73 9.62
C THR A 184 -1.46 2.27 9.25
N THR A 185 -1.68 1.37 10.20
CA THR A 185 -1.53 -0.08 9.97
C THR A 185 -2.88 -0.77 10.01
N VAL A 186 -3.13 -1.63 9.03
CA VAL A 186 -4.27 -2.54 8.98
C VAL A 186 -3.72 -3.96 9.02
N HIS A 187 -3.95 -4.67 10.12
CA HIS A 187 -3.60 -6.09 10.23
C HIS A 187 -4.72 -6.94 9.65
N ILE A 188 -4.37 -7.84 8.72
CA ILE A 188 -5.30 -8.83 8.19
C ILE A 188 -4.93 -10.16 8.82
N SER A 189 -5.76 -10.61 9.76
CA SER A 189 -5.52 -11.84 10.50
C SER A 189 -5.91 -13.08 9.70
N ARG A 190 -5.29 -14.20 10.06
CA ARG A 190 -5.64 -15.51 9.52
C ARG A 190 -7.10 -15.86 9.82
N GLY A 191 -7.81 -16.34 8.80
CA GLY A 191 -9.23 -16.70 8.90
C GLY A 191 -10.18 -15.49 8.92
N SER A 192 -9.67 -14.27 8.73
CA SER A 192 -10.53 -13.12 8.48
C SER A 192 -11.23 -13.25 7.13
N ILE A 193 -12.46 -12.74 7.06
CA ILE A 193 -13.28 -12.68 5.84
C ILE A 193 -12.82 -11.52 4.93
N PHE A 194 -11.57 -11.08 5.09
CA PHE A 194 -11.03 -9.92 4.40
C PHE A 194 -10.61 -10.25 2.97
N PHE A 195 -10.01 -11.44 2.77
CA PHE A 195 -9.59 -11.95 1.47
C PHE A 195 -10.64 -12.87 0.86
#